data_AF-A0A1H1MGV9-F1
#
_entry.id   AF-A0A1H1MGV9-F1
#
_cell.length_a   1.000
_cell.length_b   1.000
_cell.length_c   1.000
_cell.angle_alpha   90.00
_cell.angle_beta   90.00
_cell.angle_gamma   90.00
#
_symmetry.space_group_name_H-M   'P 1'
#
loop_
_entity.id
_entity.type
_entity.pdbx_description
1 polymer ?
#
loop_
_entity_poly.entity_id
_entity_poly.type
_entity_poly.pdbx_seq_one_letter_code
_entity_poly.pdbx_strand_id
1 'polypeptide(L)'
;MKHSIQSAHGSVRVLLVALGLALAATGLTGCFAVVAAGAAGTGVAWYRGQLEANLGNNIDAVFTASQKALTQLEFANISNQKSSVDAQLVSRTALDKKVEVRLEKVTDRSTKVIIRVGVFGDETLSMSILDKIKAAL
;
A
#
# COMPACT_ATOMS: atom_id res chain seq x y z
N MET A 1 -56.10 -27.20 -40.60
CA MET A 1 -55.74 -27.91 -39.35
C MET A 1 -54.23 -27.88 -39.19
N LYS A 2 -53.76 -27.28 -38.08
CA LYS A 2 -52.65 -27.78 -37.23
C LYS A 2 -51.18 -27.54 -37.66
N HIS A 3 -50.47 -26.89 -36.73
CA HIS A 3 -49.02 -26.92 -36.40
C HIS A 3 -48.11 -25.98 -37.19
N SER A 4 -47.14 -25.24 -36.62
CA SER A 4 -46.67 -25.03 -35.23
C SER A 4 -45.60 -23.93 -35.32
N ILE A 5 -45.92 -22.65 -35.13
CA ILE A 5 -45.72 -21.85 -33.90
C ILE A 5 -44.79 -22.42 -32.81
N GLN A 6 -43.68 -23.09 -33.14
CA GLN A 6 -42.78 -23.65 -32.11
C GLN A 6 -41.30 -23.28 -32.25
N SER A 7 -40.90 -22.53 -33.28
CA SER A 7 -39.47 -22.19 -33.48
C SER A 7 -39.02 -20.86 -32.83
N ALA A 8 -39.95 -20.00 -32.40
CA ALA A 8 -39.60 -18.67 -31.85
C ALA A 8 -39.34 -18.66 -30.32
N HIS A 9 -39.85 -19.63 -29.57
CA HIS A 9 -39.74 -19.64 -28.09
C HIS A 9 -38.38 -20.12 -27.58
N GLY A 10 -37.62 -20.89 -28.38
CA GLY A 10 -36.28 -21.37 -28.00
C GLY A 10 -35.24 -20.25 -28.07
N SER A 11 -35.20 -19.54 -29.19
CA SER A 11 -34.20 -18.49 -29.45
C SER A 11 -34.38 -17.28 -28.53
N VAL A 12 -35.61 -16.89 -28.20
CA VAL A 12 -35.90 -15.78 -27.27
C VAL A 12 -35.56 -16.14 -25.82
N ARG A 13 -35.82 -17.39 -25.39
CA ARG A 13 -35.40 -17.87 -24.07
C ARG A 13 -33.88 -17.99 -23.96
N VAL A 14 -33.20 -18.46 -25.02
CA VAL A 14 -31.74 -18.51 -25.09
C VAL A 14 -31.12 -17.11 -25.10
N LEU A 15 -31.72 -16.14 -25.81
CA LEU A 15 -31.30 -14.73 -25.80
C LEU A 15 -31.52 -14.06 -24.44
N LEU A 16 -32.64 -14.34 -23.75
CA LEU A 16 -32.92 -13.80 -22.41
C LEU A 16 -32.02 -14.43 -21.33
N VAL A 17 -31.69 -15.72 -21.44
CA VAL A 17 -30.73 -16.39 -20.55
C VAL A 17 -29.30 -15.93 -20.82
N ALA A 18 -28.91 -15.73 -22.08
CA ALA A 18 -27.60 -15.19 -22.45
C ALA A 18 -27.42 -13.74 -21.99
N LEU A 19 -28.47 -12.92 -22.08
CA LEU A 19 -28.45 -11.54 -21.58
C LEU A 19 -28.42 -11.49 -20.05
N GLY A 20 -29.13 -12.39 -19.36
CA GLY A 20 -29.06 -12.54 -17.91
C GLY A 20 -27.69 -13.02 -17.40
N LEU A 21 -27.02 -13.91 -18.15
CA LEU A 21 -25.68 -14.41 -17.82
C LEU A 21 -24.59 -13.37 -18.10
N ALA A 22 -24.78 -12.49 -19.09
CA ALA A 22 -23.88 -11.37 -19.36
C ALA A 22 -23.94 -10.28 -18.28
N LEU A 23 -25.12 -9.99 -17.71
CA LEU A 23 -25.26 -9.05 -16.58
C LEU A 23 -24.72 -9.63 -15.26
N ALA A 24 -24.70 -10.96 -15.09
CA ALA A 24 -24.09 -11.60 -13.93
C ALA A 24 -22.55 -11.59 -13.97
N ALA A 25 -21.94 -11.49 -15.15
CA ALA A 25 -20.48 -11.44 -15.32
C ALA A 25 -19.88 -10.08 -14.90
N THR A 26 -20.65 -8.98 -14.94
CA THR A 26 -20.19 -7.66 -14.48
C THR A 26 -20.29 -7.46 -12.96
N GLY A 27 -20.96 -8.37 -12.24
CA GLY A 27 -21.07 -8.32 -10.77
C GLY A 27 -19.86 -8.87 -10.01
N LEU A 28 -18.90 -9.48 -10.73
CA LEU A 28 -17.66 -10.05 -10.18
C LEU A 28 -16.43 -9.16 -10.42
N THR A 29 -16.60 -7.92 -10.89
CA THR A 29 -15.56 -6.90 -10.75
C THR A 29 -15.52 -6.49 -9.29
N GLY A 30 -14.82 -7.30 -8.49
CA GLY A 30 -14.42 -6.93 -7.14
C GLY A 30 -13.83 -5.53 -7.18
N CYS A 31 -14.30 -4.69 -6.26
CA CYS A 31 -13.86 -3.34 -6.04
C CYS A 31 -12.42 -3.33 -5.51
N PHE A 32 -11.47 -3.76 -6.33
CA PHE A 32 -10.05 -3.47 -6.18
C PHE A 32 -9.74 -2.21 -6.99
N ALA A 33 -10.47 -1.14 -6.71
CA ALA A 33 -9.94 0.21 -6.81
C ALA A 33 -8.96 0.41 -5.63
N VAL A 34 -7.95 -0.46 -5.52
CA VAL A 34 -6.75 -0.12 -4.77
C VAL A 34 -6.03 0.88 -5.66
N VAL A 35 -6.11 2.12 -5.22
CA VAL A 35 -5.34 3.27 -5.67
C VAL A 35 -3.88 2.85 -5.83
N ALA A 36 -3.52 2.40 -7.04
CA ALA A 36 -2.14 2.30 -7.51
C ALA A 36 -1.80 3.57 -8.29
N ALA A 37 -2.16 4.73 -7.72
CA ALA A 37 -1.55 6.01 -8.09
C ALA A 37 -0.33 6.20 -7.19
N GLY A 38 0.71 5.42 -7.45
CA GLY A 38 1.99 5.49 -6.76
C GLY A 38 3.06 4.97 -7.69
N ALA A 39 3.77 5.88 -8.35
CA ALA A 39 4.78 5.59 -9.34
C ALA A 39 5.84 4.59 -8.82
N ALA A 40 6.29 3.71 -9.73
CA ALA A 40 7.44 2.82 -9.61
C ALA A 40 7.32 1.65 -8.62
N GLY A 41 6.76 0.52 -9.10
CA GLY A 41 7.24 -0.86 -8.86
C GLY A 41 7.47 -1.37 -7.43
N THR A 42 7.15 -0.57 -6.41
CA THR A 42 7.38 -0.82 -4.99
C THR A 42 6.06 -0.47 -4.33
N GLY A 43 5.34 -1.48 -3.82
CA GLY A 43 4.00 -1.27 -3.27
C GLY A 43 4.05 -0.25 -2.15
N VAL A 44 3.63 0.99 -2.43
CA VAL A 44 3.36 2.02 -1.44
C VAL A 44 1.85 2.03 -1.24
N ALA A 45 1.42 1.72 -0.02
CA ALA A 45 0.03 1.73 0.38
C ALA A 45 -0.16 2.71 1.53
N TRP A 46 -1.14 3.59 1.41
CA TRP A 46 -1.57 4.44 2.52
C TRP A 46 -2.83 3.85 3.14
N TYR A 47 -2.79 3.55 4.44
CA TYR A 47 -3.93 3.01 5.14
C TYR A 47 -3.98 3.49 6.60
N ARG A 48 -5.14 4.01 7.03
CA ARG A 48 -5.42 4.41 8.43
C ARG A 48 -4.36 5.34 9.06
N GLY A 49 -3.86 6.30 8.28
CA GLY A 49 -2.89 7.28 8.77
C GLY A 49 -1.45 6.76 8.84
N GLN A 50 -1.18 5.64 8.19
CA GLN A 50 0.14 5.03 8.06
C GLN A 50 0.48 4.86 6.59
N LEU A 51 1.72 5.17 6.26
CA LEU A 51 2.31 4.80 4.98
C LEU A 51 3.01 3.47 5.13
N GLU A 52 2.74 2.54 4.24
CA GLU A 52 3.42 1.27 4.14
C GLU A 52 4.13 1.20 2.80
N ALA A 53 5.41 0.85 2.77
CA ALA A 53 6.18 0.70 1.55
C ALA A 53 7.07 -0.53 1.63
N ASN A 54 7.14 -1.33 0.56
CA ASN A 54 8.10 -2.43 0.48
C ASN A 54 9.35 -1.99 -0.29
N LEU A 55 10.52 -2.11 0.34
CA LEU A 55 11.82 -1.77 -0.25
C LEU A 55 12.63 -3.04 -0.50
N GLY A 56 13.23 -3.16 -1.69
CA GLY A 56 14.04 -4.30 -2.12
C GLY A 56 15.46 -4.32 -1.54
N ASN A 57 15.60 -3.95 -0.26
CA ASN A 57 16.87 -3.83 0.45
C ASN A 57 16.79 -4.58 1.79
N ASN A 58 17.93 -4.97 2.33
CA ASN A 58 18.00 -5.60 3.65
C ASN A 58 17.65 -4.60 4.77
N ILE A 59 17.25 -5.13 5.93
CA ILE A 59 16.80 -4.30 7.05
C ILE A 59 17.92 -3.37 7.56
N ASP A 60 19.18 -3.80 7.50
CA ASP A 60 20.35 -3.00 7.92
C ASP A 60 20.56 -1.74 7.06
N ALA A 61 20.45 -1.87 5.73
CA ALA A 61 20.56 -0.74 4.81
C ALA A 61 19.39 0.21 5.01
N VAL A 62 18.17 -0.32 5.11
CA VAL A 62 16.96 0.50 5.32
C VAL A 62 16.99 1.21 6.67
N PHE A 63 17.48 0.56 7.72
CA PHE A 63 17.66 1.18 9.04
C PHE A 63 18.66 2.33 9.00
N THR A 64 19.80 2.14 8.31
CA THR A 64 20.82 3.18 8.16
C THR A 64 20.30 4.35 7.31
N ALA A 65 19.60 4.06 6.21
CA ALA A 65 18.96 5.05 5.36
C ALA A 65 17.87 5.82 6.12
N SER A 66 17.10 5.14 6.97
CA SER A 66 16.08 5.76 7.83
C SER A 66 16.68 6.73 8.82
N GLN A 67 17.77 6.36 9.51
CA GLN A 67 18.46 7.28 10.40
C GLN A 67 18.98 8.51 9.64
N LYS A 68 19.62 8.32 8.48
CA LYS A 68 20.09 9.41 7.64
C LYS A 68 18.96 10.35 7.21
N ALA A 69 17.83 9.79 6.77
CA ALA A 69 16.66 10.55 6.36
C ALA A 69 16.12 11.41 7.51
N LEU A 70 15.98 10.82 8.71
CA LEU A 70 15.50 11.53 9.90
C LEU A 70 16.46 12.65 10.32
N THR A 71 17.78 12.41 10.25
CA THR A 71 18.80 13.44 10.52
C THR A 71 18.79 14.56 9.49
N GLN A 72 18.65 14.24 8.19
CA GLN A 72 18.56 15.24 7.12
C GLN A 72 17.31 16.11 7.22
N LEU A 73 16.22 15.57 7.79
CA LEU A 73 14.99 16.30 8.07
C LEU A 73 15.04 17.04 9.41
N GLU A 74 16.19 17.02 10.10
CA GLU A 74 16.40 17.66 11.40
C GLU A 74 15.41 17.20 12.47
N PHE A 75 14.94 15.96 12.38
CA PHE A 75 14.04 15.38 13.39
C PHE A 75 14.84 14.96 14.61
N ALA A 76 14.32 15.31 15.79
CA ALA A 76 14.91 14.94 17.06
C ALA A 76 14.71 13.44 17.30
N ASN A 77 15.81 12.69 17.43
CA ASN A 77 15.74 11.26 17.73
C ASN A 77 15.32 11.04 19.18
N ILE A 78 14.26 10.26 19.41
CA ILE A 78 13.77 9.92 20.75
C ILE A 78 14.25 8.53 21.15
N SER A 79 14.12 7.56 20.25
CA SER A 79 14.47 6.18 20.51
C SER A 79 14.75 5.45 19.21
N ASN A 80 15.81 4.67 19.19
CA ASN A 80 16.14 3.75 18.11
C ASN A 80 16.30 2.36 18.68
N GLN A 81 15.49 1.43 18.20
CA GLN A 81 15.55 0.02 18.52
C GLN A 81 15.78 -0.75 17.23
N LYS A 82 16.71 -1.70 17.27
CA LYS A 82 17.02 -2.55 16.13
C LYS A 82 17.20 -3.98 16.61
N SER A 83 16.51 -4.89 15.93
CA SER A 83 16.60 -6.34 16.08
C SER A 83 16.99 -6.97 14.73
N SER A 84 17.19 -8.28 14.72
CA SER A 84 17.52 -9.02 13.48
C SER A 84 16.34 -9.17 12.51
N VAL A 85 15.11 -8.96 12.99
CA VAL A 85 13.85 -9.17 12.25
C VAL A 85 13.02 -7.91 12.10
N ASP A 86 13.17 -6.95 13.02
CA ASP A 86 12.44 -5.69 13.04
C ASP A 86 13.34 -4.55 13.52
N ALA A 87 12.94 -3.32 13.22
CA ALA A 87 13.53 -2.13 13.82
C ALA A 87 12.48 -1.05 13.99
N GLN A 88 12.65 -0.20 15.00
CA GLN A 88 11.76 0.91 15.29
C GLN A 88 12.57 2.18 15.55
N LEU A 89 12.24 3.24 14.84
CA LEU A 89 12.80 4.56 15.04
C LEU A 89 11.67 5.50 15.43
N VAL A 90 11.80 6.13 16.59
CA VAL A 90 10.87 7.12 17.11
C VAL A 90 11.59 8.46 17.12
N SER A 91 11.01 9.45 16.46
CA SER A 91 11.56 10.80 16.36
C SER A 91 10.48 11.85 16.54
N ARG A 92 10.88 13.11 16.72
CA ARG A 92 9.98 14.26 16.79
C ARG A 92 10.35 15.30 15.75
N THR A 93 9.34 15.83 15.08
CA THR A 93 9.51 16.98 14.19
C THR A 93 9.66 18.28 14.99
N ALA A 94 10.10 19.36 14.32
CA ALA A 94 10.15 20.71 14.90
C ALA A 94 8.77 21.23 15.36
N LEU A 95 7.68 20.71 14.77
CA LEU A 95 6.29 21.03 15.15
C LEU A 95 5.77 20.12 16.27
N ASP A 96 6.67 19.47 17.02
CA ASP A 96 6.36 18.57 18.13
C ASP A 96 5.56 17.30 17.74
N LYS A 97 5.35 17.03 16.44
CA LYS A 97 4.70 15.81 15.96
C LYS A 97 5.61 14.59 16.15
N LYS A 98 5.08 13.53 16.78
CA LYS A 98 5.75 12.21 16.87
C LYS A 98 5.81 11.55 15.49
N VAL A 99 6.98 11.09 15.08
CA VAL A 99 7.21 10.29 13.88
C VAL A 99 7.65 8.90 14.34
N GLU A 100 6.94 7.88 13.89
CA GLU A 100 7.27 6.49 14.15
C GLU A 100 7.53 5.78 12.82
N VAL A 101 8.76 5.30 12.65
CA VAL A 101 9.19 4.50 11.50
C VAL A 101 9.46 3.09 12.01
N ARG A 102 8.70 2.12 11.50
CA ARG A 102 8.86 0.70 11.81
C ARG A 102 9.32 -0.03 10.56
N LEU A 103 10.32 -0.87 10.73
CA LEU A 103 10.91 -1.69 9.68
C LEU A 103 10.66 -3.15 10.03
N GLU A 104 10.18 -3.92 9.08
CA GLU A 104 9.91 -5.35 9.24
C GLU A 104 10.61 -6.11 8.10
N LYS A 105 11.42 -7.10 8.45
CA LYS A 105 12.08 -7.97 7.48
C LYS A 105 11.03 -8.89 6.84
N VAL A 106 10.79 -8.74 5.54
CA VAL A 106 9.92 -9.64 4.76
C VAL A 106 10.74 -10.80 4.20
N THR A 107 11.91 -10.49 3.64
CA THR A 107 12.90 -11.48 3.16
C THR A 107 14.31 -10.95 3.45
N ASP A 108 15.36 -11.73 3.19
CA ASP A 108 16.75 -11.26 3.32
C ASP A 108 17.10 -10.06 2.44
N ARG A 109 16.31 -9.80 1.40
CA ARG A 109 16.49 -8.69 0.46
C ARG A 109 15.27 -7.78 0.35
N SER A 110 14.30 -7.90 1.25
CA SER A 110 13.09 -7.07 1.21
C SER A 110 12.67 -6.69 2.61
N THR A 111 12.45 -5.40 2.81
CA THR A 111 12.06 -4.81 4.09
C THR A 111 10.83 -3.96 3.88
N LYS A 112 9.80 -4.22 4.69
CA LYS A 112 8.61 -3.40 4.77
C LYS A 112 8.87 -2.23 5.70
N VAL A 113 8.53 -1.03 5.25
CA VAL A 113 8.67 0.22 5.96
C VAL A 113 7.28 0.74 6.27
N ILE A 114 7.01 1.02 7.53
CA ILE A 114 5.74 1.57 8.01
C ILE A 114 6.05 2.91 8.68
N ILE A 115 5.45 3.99 8.18
CA ILE A 115 5.68 5.34 8.66
C ILE A 115 4.35 5.89 9.18
N ARG A 116 4.34 6.33 10.44
CA ARG A 116 3.21 7.02 11.05
C ARG A 116 3.68 8.38 11.59
N VAL A 117 2.98 9.42 11.20
CA VAL A 117 3.24 10.78 11.69
C VAL A 117 2.04 11.26 12.51
N GLY A 118 2.26 11.50 13.80
CA GLY A 118 1.27 11.93 14.76
C GLY A 118 0.20 10.87 15.07
N VAL A 119 -0.88 11.33 15.71
CA VAL A 119 -2.01 10.47 16.08
C VAL A 119 -2.91 10.18 14.88
N PHE A 120 -3.16 11.20 14.05
CA PHE A 120 -4.09 11.11 12.91
C PHE A 120 -3.44 10.59 11.61
N GLY A 121 -2.12 10.65 11.50
CA GLY A 121 -1.41 10.39 10.24
C GLY A 121 -1.21 11.66 9.41
N ASP A 122 -0.08 11.74 8.72
CA ASP A 122 0.26 12.83 7.80
C ASP A 122 0.89 12.21 6.55
N GLU A 123 0.12 12.14 5.47
CA GLU A 123 0.52 11.42 4.24
C GLU A 123 1.69 12.12 3.55
N THR A 124 1.60 13.44 3.42
CA THR A 124 2.62 14.26 2.77
C THR A 124 3.96 14.15 3.48
N LEU A 125 3.97 14.25 4.82
CA LEU A 125 5.21 14.07 5.59
C LEU A 125 5.72 12.63 5.52
N SER A 126 4.84 11.64 5.61
CA SER A 126 5.23 10.23 5.49
C SER A 126 5.87 9.91 4.13
N MET A 127 5.30 10.44 3.04
CA MET A 127 5.83 10.32 1.68
C MET A 127 7.18 11.01 1.56
N SER A 128 7.34 12.20 2.16
CA SER A 128 8.62 12.93 2.17
C SER A 128 9.71 12.15 2.90
N ILE A 129 9.38 11.53 4.04
CA ILE A 129 10.32 10.66 4.77
C ILE A 129 10.69 9.45 3.90
N LEU A 130 9.71 8.79 3.28
CA LEU A 130 9.96 7.64 2.41
C LEU A 130 10.88 8.01 1.24
N ASP A 131 10.66 9.15 0.60
CA ASP A 131 11.50 9.64 -0.51
C ASP A 131 12.95 9.84 -0.05
N LYS A 132 13.15 10.48 1.12
CA LYS A 132 14.48 10.64 1.71
C LYS A 132 15.15 9.30 2.08
N ILE A 133 14.38 8.32 2.55
CA ILE A 133 14.89 6.97 2.80
C ILE A 133 15.35 6.34 1.49
N LYS A 134 14.52 6.39 0.45
CA LYS A 134 14.86 5.85 -0.88
C LYS A 134 16.09 6.54 -1.48
N ALA A 135 16.24 7.84 -1.28
CA ALA A 135 17.41 8.60 -1.74
C ALA A 135 18.71 8.27 -0.96
N ALA A 136 18.60 7.68 0.23
CA ALA A 136 19.73 7.33 1.08
C ALA A 136 20.13 5.84 1.02
N LEU A 137 19.41 5.03 0.24
CA LEU A 137 19.69 3.63 -0.06
C LEU A 137 20.68 3.49 -1.24
#